data_AF-A0A6V8SKY7-F1
#
_entry.id   AF-A0A6V8SKY7-F1
#
_cell.length_a   1.000
_cell.length_b   1.000
_cell.length_c   1.000
_cell.angle_alpha   90.00
_cell.angle_beta   90.00
_cell.angle_gamma   90.00
#
_symmetry.space_group_name_H-M   'P 1'
#
loop_
_entity.id
_entity.type
_entity.pdbx_description
1 polymer ?
#
loop_
_entity_poly.entity_id
_entity_poly.type
_entity_poly.pdbx_seq_one_letter_code
_entity_poly.pdbx_strand_id
1 'polypeptide(L)' 'MEKNQKVIDELIDVLESKGEIILKNETNNLFIESIDDKEGYSYVSSTNEEFSTSKEAVEWLVKKMNRIENIVD' A
#
# COMPACT_ATOMS: atom_id res chain seq x y z
N MET A 1 -15.92 -9.87 -9.19
CA MET A 1 -15.48 -8.71 -8.39
C MET A 1 -14.88 -9.12 -7.04
N GLU A 2 -15.03 -10.37 -6.57
CA GLU A 2 -14.49 -10.83 -5.26
C GLU A 2 -12.96 -11.04 -5.20
N LYS A 3 -12.28 -11.34 -6.31
CA LYS A 3 -10.83 -11.64 -6.30
C LYS A 3 -9.96 -10.48 -5.80
N ASN A 4 -10.35 -9.24 -6.10
CA ASN A 4 -9.55 -8.06 -5.75
C ASN A 4 -9.66 -7.71 -4.26
N GLN A 5 -10.81 -7.99 -3.63
CA GLN A 5 -11.00 -7.69 -2.21
C GLN A 5 -10.11 -8.60 -1.34
N LYS A 6 -10.06 -9.90 -1.66
CA LYS A 6 -9.22 -10.85 -0.92
C LYS A 6 -7.73 -10.47 -0.95
N VAL A 7 -7.24 -9.98 -2.09
CA VAL A 7 -5.84 -9.50 -2.23
C VAL A 7 -5.61 -8.24 -1.39
N ILE A 8 -6.57 -7.31 -1.37
CA ILE A 8 -6.48 -6.11 -0.52
C ILE A 8 -6.44 -6.50 0.95
N ASP A 9 -7.30 -7.43 1.39
CA ASP A 9 -7.34 -7.88 2.78
C ASP A 9 -6.02 -8.56 3.18
N GLU A 10 -5.45 -9.42 2.31
CA GLU A 10 -4.14 -10.05 2.55
C GLU A 10 -3.01 -9.01 2.65
N LEU A 11 -3.05 -7.94 1.85
CA LEU A 11 -2.04 -6.87 1.93
C LEU A 11 -2.17 -6.03 3.20
N ILE A 12 -3.40 -5.81 3.68
CA ILE A 12 -3.65 -5.14 4.97
C ILE A 12 -3.06 -5.98 6.10
N ASP A 13 -3.37 -7.29 6.14
CA ASP A 13 -2.85 -8.19 7.17
C ASP A 13 -1.32 -8.24 7.18
N VAL A 14 -0.68 -8.24 6.00
CA VAL A 14 0.78 -8.19 5.89
C VAL A 14 1.33 -6.86 6.39
N LEU A 15 0.73 -5.73 6.02
CA LEU A 15 1.16 -4.42 6.45
C LEU A 15 1.05 -4.26 7.97
N GLU A 16 -0.05 -4.70 8.57
CA GLU A 16 -0.26 -4.63 10.01
C GLU A 16 0.66 -5.59 10.80
N SER A 17 0.98 -6.75 10.23
CA SER A 17 1.82 -7.76 10.92
C SER A 17 3.31 -7.56 10.75
N LYS A 18 3.76 -7.05 9.60
CA LYS A 18 5.18 -6.88 9.26
C LYS A 18 5.65 -5.44 9.32
N GLY A 19 4.71 -4.50 9.27
CA GLY A 19 4.99 -3.07 9.25
C GLY A 19 5.45 -2.54 7.90
N GLU A 20 5.55 -3.36 6.87
CA GLU A 20 5.83 -2.89 5.52
C GLU A 20 5.21 -3.79 4.44
N ILE A 21 4.87 -3.19 3.32
CA ILE A 21 4.57 -3.89 2.07
C ILE A 21 5.30 -3.22 0.91
N ILE A 22 5.83 -4.04 -0.01
CA ILE A 22 6.53 -3.58 -1.20
C ILE A 22 5.86 -4.22 -2.42
N LEU A 23 5.38 -3.38 -3.33
CA LEU A 23 4.93 -3.80 -4.66
C LEU A 23 5.97 -3.37 -5.70
N LYS A 24 6.43 -4.36 -6.47
CA LYS A 24 7.42 -4.18 -7.53
C LYS A 24 6.79 -4.52 -8.86
N ASN A 25 6.92 -3.65 -9.85
CA ASN A 25 6.76 -4.01 -11.25
C ASN A 25 8.10 -3.80 -11.99
N GLU A 26 8.14 -4.05 -13.29
CA GLU A 26 9.38 -3.97 -14.08
C GLU A 26 10.03 -2.58 -14.08
N THR A 27 9.24 -1.53 -13.78
CA THR A 27 9.64 -0.13 -13.96
C THR A 27 9.70 0.65 -12.65
N ASN A 28 8.94 0.25 -11.63
CA ASN A 28 8.71 1.03 -10.42
C ASN A 28 8.59 0.12 -9.19
N ASN A 29 9.06 0.65 -8.06
CA ASN A 29 8.87 0.07 -6.73
C ASN A 29 8.07 1.06 -5.88
N LEU A 30 6.88 0.65 -5.45
CA LEU A 30 6.09 1.38 -4.47
C LEU A 30 6.07 0.58 -3.17
N PHE A 31 6.23 1.25 -2.04
CA PHE A 31 6.09 0.61 -0.73
C PHE A 31 5.29 1.49 0.21
N ILE A 32 4.66 0.84 1.20
CA ILE A 32 4.05 1.46 2.38
C ILE A 32 4.77 0.90 3.60
N GLU A 33 5.09 1.77 4.55
CA GLU A 33 5.66 1.43 5.85
C GLU A 33 4.73 1.93 6.97
N SER A 34 4.57 1.15 8.03
CA SER A 34 3.91 1.57 9.26
C SER A 34 4.94 2.22 10.19
N ILE A 35 4.61 3.38 10.69
CA ILE A 35 5.41 4.14 11.64
C ILE A 35 4.60 4.20 12.95
N ASP A 36 5.19 3.69 14.02
CA ASP A 36 4.67 3.89 15.38
C ASP A 36 5.11 5.28 15.86
N ASP A 37 4.17 6.23 15.87
CA ASP A 37 4.45 7.63 16.19
C ASP A 37 4.13 8.02 17.63
N LYS A 38 3.95 7.03 18.52
CA LYS A 38 3.53 7.19 19.94
C LYS A 38 2.11 7.71 20.16
N GLU A 39 1.43 8.24 19.12
CA GLU A 39 0.02 8.62 19.15
C GLU A 39 -0.87 7.60 18.40
N GLY A 40 -0.25 6.74 17.58
CA GLY A 40 -0.87 5.63 16.88
C GLY A 40 0.07 5.02 15.84
N TYR A 41 -0.51 4.25 14.91
CA TYR A 41 0.20 3.83 13.70
C TYR A 41 -0.15 4.78 12.56
N SER A 42 0.86 5.44 12.00
CA SER A 42 0.77 6.18 10.75
C SER A 42 1.35 5.33 9.62
N TYR A 43 0.80 5.42 8.42
CA TYR A 43 1.30 4.65 7.26
C TYR A 43 1.85 5.62 6.22
N VAL A 44 3.08 5.41 5.76
CA VAL A 44 3.75 6.33 4.84
C VAL A 44 4.20 5.60 3.58
N SER A 45 3.94 6.19 2.43
CA SER A 45 4.37 5.64 1.15
C SER A 45 5.76 6.12 0.72
N SER A 46 6.36 5.38 -0.21
CA SER A 46 7.59 5.78 -0.90
C SER A 46 7.49 7.10 -1.68
N THR A 47 6.28 7.67 -1.83
CA THR A 47 6.05 8.98 -2.44
C THR A 47 5.66 10.06 -1.42
N ASN A 48 5.91 9.83 -0.13
CA ASN A 48 5.57 10.72 0.99
C ASN A 48 4.06 11.00 1.13
N GLU A 49 3.21 10.04 0.74
CA GLU A 49 1.78 10.11 1.08
C GLU A 49 1.57 9.45 2.43
N GLU A 50 0.79 10.09 3.30
CA GLU A 50 0.51 9.63 4.65
C GLU A 50 -0.95 9.18 4.78
N PHE A 51 -1.17 8.11 5.55
CA PHE A 51 -2.49 7.54 5.77
C PHE A 51 -2.70 7.22 7.25
N SER A 52 -3.94 7.40 7.69
CA SER A 52 -4.35 7.12 9.08
C SER A 52 -4.72 5.66 9.30
N THR A 53 -4.93 4.88 8.23
CA THR A 53 -5.27 3.46 8.32
C THR A 53 -4.50 2.62 7.30
N SER A 54 -4.24 1.36 7.65
CA SER A 54 -3.64 0.34 6.78
C SER A 54 -4.45 0.17 5.50
N LYS A 55 -5.78 0.15 5.63
CA LYS A 55 -6.73 0.04 4.52
C LYS A 55 -6.57 1.18 3.51
N GLU A 56 -6.54 2.43 3.95
CA GLU A 56 -6.36 3.58 3.05
C GLU A 56 -5.03 3.51 2.31
N ALA A 57 -3.96 3.14 3.00
CA ALA A 57 -2.64 3.01 2.41
C ALA A 57 -2.59 1.90 1.34
N VAL A 58 -3.18 0.73 1.61
CA VAL A 58 -3.25 -0.40 0.67
C VAL A 58 -4.14 -0.06 -0.53
N GLU A 59 -5.30 0.55 -0.33
CA GLU A 59 -6.19 0.96 -1.41
C GLU A 59 -5.51 2.00 -2.33
N TRP A 60 -4.80 2.97 -1.74
CA TRP A 60 -4.00 3.93 -2.49
C TRP A 60 -2.92 3.23 -3.33
N LEU A 61 -2.19 2.29 -2.73
CA LEU A 61 -1.10 1.56 -3.37
C LEU A 61 -1.59 0.78 -4.60
N VAL A 62 -2.67 0.01 -4.44
CA VAL A 62 -3.29 -0.77 -5.54
C VAL A 62 -3.79 0.16 -6.66
N LYS A 63 -4.44 1.28 -6.29
CA LYS A 63 -4.92 2.26 -7.27
C LYS A 63 -3.76 2.93 -8.03
N LYS A 64 -2.66 3.24 -7.34
CA LYS A 64 -1.47 3.84 -7.95
C LYS A 64 -0.81 2.87 -8.92
N MET A 65 -0.68 1.60 -8.57
CA MET A 65 -0.12 0.56 -9.44
C MET A 65 -0.96 0.36 -10.71
N ASN A 66 -2.29 0.24 -10.59
CA ASN A 66 -3.16 0.13 -11.77
C ASN A 66 -3.07 1.38 -12.67
N ARG A 67 -2.90 2.57 -12.09
CA ARG A 67 -2.70 3.80 -12.88
C ARG A 67 -1.33 3.82 -13.56
N ILE A 68 -0.29 3.29 -12.93
CA ILE A 68 1.04 3.16 -13.55
C ILE A 68 0.95 2.22 -14.75
N GLU A 69 0.33 1.04 -14.62
CA GLU A 69 0.16 0.11 -15.75
C GLU A 69 -0.54 0.77 -16.95
N ASN A 70 -1.55 1.62 -16.71
CA ASN A 70 -2.27 2.35 -17.77
C ASN A 70 -1.52 3.55 -18.38
N ILE A 71 -0.36 3.95 -17.84
CA ILE A 71 0.44 5.07 -18.36
C ILE A 71 1.60 4.59 -19.25
N VAL A 72 1.99 3.31 -19.15
CA VAL A 72 3.10 2.73 -19.93
C VAL A 72 2.62 2.10 -21.26
N ASP A 73 1.41 2.42 -21.71
CA ASP A 73 0.88 2.02 -23.03
C ASP A 73 1.18 3.08 -24.10
#